data_AF-A0A935DVQ5-F1
#
_entry.id   AF-A0A935DVQ5-F1
#
_cell.length_a   1.000
_cell.length_b   1.000
_cell.length_c   1.000
_cell.angle_alpha   90.00
_cell.angle_beta   90.00
_cell.angle_gamma   90.00
#
_symmetry.space_group_name_H-M   'P 1'
#
loop_
_entity.id
_entity.type
_entity.pdbx_description
1 polymer ?
#
loop_
_entity_poly.entity_id
_entity_poly.type
_entity_poly.pdbx_seq_one_letter_code
_entity_poly.pdbx_strand_id
1 'polypeptide(L)'
;MKKIFLTTLLLLTALLSACATTPAASDSQDTPGDATAVAELVTQGLTAAAPVATNKPAETTSVQLTSDYENAVSVEMQLALGMMNLEGTANAITKEQAAALLPLWTLFSTLSQSMMPDMSSMGQGQAGGTPQPPTVDEDAQKQLAELTEQIRSALTVEQIQAIADMKITQESAQTIMQELGLEMNAPQGGGAPSDAGGQGGQQPPSGDQGMGMPPTDGGQMRGGGFIRPQLLEALIKYLETKSAS
;
A
#
# COMPACT_ATOMS: atom_id res chain seq x y z
N MET A 1 -33.36 -21.58 -13.68
CA MET A 1 -32.13 -21.27 -12.91
C MET A 1 -32.36 -20.93 -11.42
N LYS A 2 -33.61 -20.75 -10.94
CA LYS A 2 -33.92 -20.60 -9.48
C LYS A 2 -34.02 -21.91 -8.68
N LYS A 3 -34.05 -23.07 -9.35
CA LYS A 3 -34.23 -24.39 -8.71
C LYS A 3 -32.91 -25.04 -8.25
N ILE A 4 -31.77 -24.52 -8.72
CA ILE A 4 -30.43 -24.98 -8.35
C ILE A 4 -30.03 -24.43 -6.98
N PHE A 5 -30.49 -23.21 -6.63
CA PHE A 5 -30.26 -22.62 -5.31
C PHE A 5 -31.00 -23.34 -4.16
N LEU A 6 -32.11 -24.02 -4.43
CA LEU A 6 -32.89 -24.70 -3.39
C LEU A 6 -32.36 -26.11 -3.05
N THR A 7 -31.60 -26.73 -3.96
CA THR A 7 -31.02 -28.07 -3.76
C THR A 7 -29.68 -28.01 -3.03
N THR A 8 -28.86 -26.97 -3.24
CA THR A 8 -27.60 -26.79 -2.50
C THR A 8 -27.84 -26.34 -1.05
N LEU A 9 -28.92 -25.59 -0.78
CA LEU A 9 -29.30 -25.16 0.57
C LEU A 9 -29.81 -26.33 1.45
N LEU A 10 -30.33 -27.41 0.84
CA LEU A 10 -30.81 -28.59 1.56
C LEU A 10 -29.68 -29.57 1.94
N LEU A 11 -28.51 -29.45 1.30
CA LEU A 11 -27.34 -30.28 1.59
C LEU A 11 -26.45 -29.68 2.69
N LEU A 12 -26.62 -28.39 3.01
CA LEU A 12 -25.85 -27.66 4.03
C LEU A 12 -26.33 -27.91 5.48
N THR A 13 -27.47 -28.57 5.70
CA THR A 13 -28.06 -28.78 7.04
C THR A 13 -27.91 -30.20 7.62
N ALA A 14 -27.23 -31.12 6.92
CA ALA A 14 -27.14 -32.53 7.34
C ALA A 14 -25.87 -32.92 8.14
N LEU A 15 -24.99 -31.98 8.51
CA LEU A 15 -23.73 -32.29 9.21
C LEU A 15 -23.65 -31.82 10.68
N LEU A 16 -24.78 -31.42 11.30
CA LEU A 16 -24.81 -30.93 12.69
C LEU A 16 -25.31 -31.93 13.74
N SER A 17 -25.26 -33.24 13.49
CA SER A 17 -25.71 -34.21 14.50
C SER A 17 -24.91 -35.51 14.48
N ALA A 18 -24.54 -35.97 15.69
CA ALA A 18 -23.75 -37.16 16.07
C ALA A 18 -22.23 -36.90 16.18
N CYS A 19 -21.54 -37.07 17.31
CA CYS A 19 -21.80 -37.90 18.48
C CYS A 19 -21.41 -37.20 19.79
N ALA A 20 -22.29 -37.31 20.77
CA ALA A 20 -21.92 -37.36 22.18
C ALA A 20 -21.20 -38.69 22.46
N THR A 21 -20.15 -38.67 23.27
CA THR A 21 -19.80 -39.85 24.07
C THR A 21 -19.30 -39.42 25.44
N THR A 22 -19.99 -39.92 26.45
CA THR A 22 -19.66 -39.86 27.88
C THR A 22 -19.18 -41.25 28.29
N PRO A 23 -18.16 -41.35 29.14
CA PRO A 23 -18.23 -42.30 30.25
C PRO A 23 -17.86 -41.67 31.60
N ALA A 24 -18.67 -41.98 32.61
CA ALA A 24 -18.34 -41.94 34.04
C ALA A 24 -17.44 -43.16 34.38
N ALA A 25 -16.71 -43.31 35.50
CA ALA A 25 -16.74 -42.69 36.83
C ALA A 25 -15.38 -42.94 37.55
N SER A 26 -15.12 -42.10 38.58
CA SER A 26 -14.39 -42.27 39.86
C SER A 26 -13.15 -43.19 39.94
N ASP A 27 -12.03 -42.85 40.59
CA ASP A 27 -11.92 -42.39 41.98
C ASP A 27 -10.45 -41.99 42.33
N SER A 28 -10.31 -41.08 43.30
CA SER A 28 -9.18 -40.87 44.25
C SER A 28 -7.78 -40.35 43.83
N GLN A 29 -7.53 -39.11 44.27
CA GLN A 29 -6.41 -38.56 45.05
C GLN A 29 -4.94 -38.99 44.88
N ASP A 30 -4.11 -37.94 45.00
CA ASP A 30 -2.76 -37.84 45.57
C ASP A 30 -1.53 -37.72 44.64
N THR A 31 -0.83 -36.60 44.83
CA THR A 31 0.52 -36.24 44.37
C THR A 31 1.62 -37.17 44.92
N PRO A 32 2.92 -37.00 44.61
CA PRO A 32 3.62 -36.45 43.43
C PRO A 32 4.66 -37.45 42.85
N GLY A 33 5.17 -37.24 41.63
CA GLY A 33 6.43 -37.88 41.25
C GLY A 33 6.67 -38.12 39.76
N ASP A 34 7.79 -37.53 39.34
CA ASP A 34 8.72 -38.00 38.31
C ASP A 34 8.46 -37.73 36.82
N ALA A 35 9.52 -37.18 36.24
CA ALA A 35 9.71 -36.94 34.83
C ALA A 35 9.97 -38.26 34.11
N THR A 36 9.97 -38.22 32.78
CA THR A 36 10.44 -39.27 31.84
C THR A 36 9.34 -40.17 31.29
N ALA A 37 8.65 -39.69 30.26
CA ALA A 37 8.12 -40.55 29.18
C ALA A 37 8.04 -39.79 27.84
N VAL A 38 9.04 -38.95 27.56
CA VAL A 38 9.36 -38.49 26.20
C VAL A 38 10.28 -39.53 25.54
N ALA A 39 9.77 -40.74 25.28
CA ALA A 39 10.59 -41.76 24.62
C ALA A 39 9.81 -42.85 23.83
N GLU A 40 8.48 -42.88 23.85
CA GLU A 40 7.74 -44.06 23.35
C GLU A 40 6.63 -43.75 22.33
N LEU A 41 6.94 -42.91 21.33
CA LEU A 41 6.09 -42.78 20.13
C LEU A 41 6.89 -42.71 18.81
N VAL A 42 8.17 -43.10 18.84
CA VAL A 42 9.06 -43.19 17.66
C VAL A 42 9.00 -44.58 16.97
N THR A 43 8.23 -45.54 17.48
CA THR A 43 8.29 -46.94 17.01
C THR A 43 6.92 -47.50 16.59
N GLN A 44 6.10 -46.74 15.88
CA GLN A 44 4.93 -47.30 15.17
C GLN A 44 4.96 -46.90 13.70
N GLY A 45 5.84 -47.56 12.95
CA GLY A 45 5.80 -47.59 11.51
C GLY A 45 4.50 -48.25 11.03
N LEU A 46 3.65 -47.45 10.37
CA LEU A 46 2.64 -47.94 9.44
C LEU A 46 2.90 -47.32 8.07
N THR A 47 3.42 -48.16 7.17
CA THR A 47 3.51 -47.92 5.73
C THR A 47 2.14 -48.14 5.09
N ALA A 48 1.51 -47.06 4.61
CA ALA A 48 0.41 -47.11 3.66
C ALA A 48 0.76 -46.25 2.44
N ALA A 49 0.99 -46.91 1.30
CA ALA A 49 1.28 -46.28 0.03
C ALA A 49 0.03 -45.61 -0.54
N ALA A 50 0.01 -44.27 -0.54
CA ALA A 50 -0.90 -43.45 -1.33
C ALA A 50 -0.13 -42.92 -2.57
N PRO A 51 -0.79 -42.70 -3.73
CA PRO A 51 -0.12 -42.22 -4.92
C PRO A 51 0.50 -40.86 -4.64
N VAL A 52 1.79 -40.75 -4.96
CA VAL A 52 2.56 -39.52 -4.92
C VAL A 52 1.97 -38.59 -5.99
N ALA A 53 0.95 -37.82 -5.62
CA ALA A 53 0.71 -36.56 -6.30
C ALA A 53 2.00 -35.76 -6.10
N THR A 54 2.69 -35.49 -7.20
CA THR A 54 3.80 -34.53 -7.24
C THR A 54 3.22 -33.16 -6.90
N ASN A 55 2.98 -32.89 -5.62
CA ASN A 55 2.96 -31.53 -5.12
C ASN A 55 4.39 -31.04 -5.29
N LYS A 56 4.67 -30.50 -6.48
CA LYS A 56 5.64 -29.43 -6.64
C LYS A 56 5.43 -28.51 -5.44
N PRO A 57 6.44 -28.30 -4.58
CA PRO A 57 6.35 -27.22 -3.60
C PRO A 57 5.98 -25.99 -4.42
N ALA A 58 4.79 -25.44 -4.18
CA ALA A 58 4.51 -24.10 -4.63
C ALA A 58 5.62 -23.28 -4.00
N GLU A 59 6.55 -22.81 -4.82
CA GLU A 59 7.53 -21.84 -4.38
C GLU A 59 6.69 -20.68 -3.88
N THR A 60 6.58 -20.56 -2.56
CA THR A 60 6.15 -19.36 -1.86
C THR A 60 7.21 -18.30 -2.15
N THR A 61 7.24 -17.86 -3.40
CA THR A 61 7.99 -16.70 -3.84
C THR A 61 7.18 -15.56 -3.27
N SER A 62 7.61 -15.06 -2.11
CA SER A 62 7.03 -13.88 -1.49
C SER A 62 7.14 -12.73 -2.49
N VAL A 63 5.99 -12.29 -2.97
CA VAL A 63 5.91 -11.29 -4.03
C VAL A 63 6.34 -9.96 -3.43
N GLN A 64 7.35 -9.35 -4.03
CA GLN A 64 7.85 -8.05 -3.60
C GLN A 64 7.44 -6.97 -4.59
N LEU A 65 6.94 -5.86 -4.05
CA LEU A 65 6.78 -4.63 -4.83
C LEU A 65 8.17 -4.05 -5.09
N THR A 66 8.42 -3.70 -6.34
CA THR A 66 9.72 -3.18 -6.81
C THR A 66 9.46 -1.99 -7.72
N SER A 67 10.46 -1.12 -7.86
CA SER A 67 10.43 0.01 -8.80
C SER A 67 11.42 -0.20 -9.97
N ASP A 68 11.84 -1.44 -10.21
CA ASP A 68 12.87 -1.81 -11.19
C ASP A 68 12.36 -1.87 -12.63
N TYR A 69 11.08 -1.57 -12.86
CA TYR A 69 10.48 -1.53 -14.19
C TYR A 69 10.39 -0.10 -14.74
N GLU A 70 10.23 -0.01 -16.06
CA GLU A 70 10.25 1.27 -16.77
C GLU A 70 9.16 2.21 -16.25
N ASN A 71 9.56 3.44 -15.92
CA ASN A 71 8.66 4.48 -15.39
C ASN A 71 7.86 4.05 -14.14
N ALA A 72 8.36 3.08 -13.36
CA ALA A 72 7.73 2.68 -12.11
C ALA A 72 7.59 3.84 -11.14
N VAL A 73 6.46 3.87 -10.42
CA VAL A 73 6.30 4.73 -9.25
C VAL A 73 7.02 4.14 -8.04
N SER A 74 7.27 4.95 -6.99
CA SER A 74 7.88 4.45 -5.75
C SER A 74 7.01 3.36 -5.09
N VAL A 75 7.61 2.46 -4.31
CA VAL A 75 6.88 1.34 -3.67
C VAL A 75 5.74 1.86 -2.79
N GLU A 76 5.96 2.96 -2.08
CA GLU A 76 4.97 3.60 -1.22
C GLU A 76 3.79 4.15 -2.04
N MET A 77 4.07 4.74 -3.20
CA MET A 77 3.03 5.21 -4.11
C MET A 77 2.28 4.05 -4.78
N GLN A 78 2.98 2.93 -5.09
CA GLN A 78 2.34 1.71 -5.57
C GLN A 78 1.35 1.16 -4.54
N LEU A 79 1.74 1.11 -3.27
CA LEU A 79 0.85 0.67 -2.18
C LEU A 79 -0.36 1.60 -2.04
N ALA A 80 -0.15 2.91 -1.98
CA ALA A 80 -1.22 3.87 -1.79
C ALA A 80 -2.28 3.79 -2.92
N LEU A 81 -1.84 3.82 -4.18
CA LEU A 81 -2.72 3.74 -5.34
C LEU A 81 -3.32 2.34 -5.50
N GLY A 82 -2.49 1.31 -5.32
CA GLY A 82 -2.88 -0.07 -5.49
C GLY A 82 -3.99 -0.48 -4.52
N MET A 83 -3.87 -0.17 -3.23
CA MET A 83 -4.91 -0.53 -2.25
C MET A 83 -6.28 0.09 -2.57
N MET A 84 -6.32 1.35 -3.02
CA MET A 84 -7.57 1.97 -3.45
C MET A 84 -8.10 1.37 -4.74
N ASN A 85 -7.22 0.95 -5.65
CA ASN A 85 -7.58 0.29 -6.91
C ASN A 85 -8.04 -1.17 -6.73
N LEU A 86 -7.71 -1.81 -5.59
CA LEU A 86 -8.26 -3.13 -5.23
C LEU A 86 -9.76 -3.10 -4.92
N GLU A 87 -10.35 -1.92 -4.67
CA GLU A 87 -11.77 -1.79 -4.39
C GLU A 87 -12.61 -2.33 -5.56
N GLY A 88 -13.64 -3.12 -5.25
CA GLY A 88 -14.46 -3.79 -6.28
C GLY A 88 -13.86 -5.09 -6.85
N THR A 89 -12.66 -5.48 -6.41
CA THR A 89 -12.05 -6.79 -6.72
C THR A 89 -12.27 -7.79 -5.58
N ALA A 90 -11.90 -9.06 -5.80
CA ALA A 90 -11.89 -10.09 -4.76
C ALA A 90 -10.86 -9.81 -3.64
N ASN A 91 -9.89 -8.94 -3.90
CA ASN A 91 -8.79 -8.60 -2.98
C ASN A 91 -8.99 -7.23 -2.30
N ALA A 92 -10.20 -6.67 -2.33
CA ALA A 92 -10.49 -5.39 -1.68
C ALA A 92 -10.08 -5.40 -0.20
N ILE A 93 -9.66 -4.24 0.32
CA ILE A 93 -9.26 -4.09 1.72
C ILE A 93 -10.46 -4.40 2.63
N THR A 94 -10.30 -5.29 3.60
CA THR A 94 -11.39 -5.59 4.55
C THR A 94 -11.52 -4.49 5.61
N LYS A 95 -12.65 -4.48 6.33
CA LYS A 95 -12.88 -3.59 7.46
C LYS A 95 -11.78 -3.71 8.52
N GLU A 96 -11.42 -4.94 8.87
CA GLU A 96 -10.40 -5.25 9.89
C GLU A 96 -9.01 -4.80 9.43
N GLN A 97 -8.68 -5.02 8.15
CA GLN A 97 -7.43 -4.53 7.57
C GLN A 97 -7.39 -3.00 7.56
N ALA A 98 -8.49 -2.34 7.20
CA ALA A 98 -8.56 -0.88 7.19
C ALA A 98 -8.34 -0.29 8.58
N ALA A 99 -8.92 -0.89 9.62
CA ALA A 99 -8.72 -0.48 11.01
C ALA A 99 -7.25 -0.63 11.46
N ALA A 100 -6.54 -1.66 10.98
CA ALA A 100 -5.13 -1.87 11.27
C ALA A 100 -4.20 -0.94 10.47
N LEU A 101 -4.55 -0.64 9.21
CA LEU A 101 -3.75 0.18 8.29
C LEU A 101 -3.85 1.68 8.59
N LEU A 102 -5.00 2.15 9.05
CA LEU A 102 -5.26 3.57 9.31
C LEU A 102 -4.21 4.26 10.20
N PRO A 103 -3.83 3.73 11.38
CA PRO A 103 -2.80 4.37 12.20
C PRO A 103 -1.42 4.37 11.54
N LEU A 104 -1.08 3.33 10.76
CA LEU A 104 0.19 3.24 10.04
C LEU A 104 0.30 4.31 8.94
N TRP A 105 -0.76 4.49 8.14
CA TRP A 105 -0.79 5.51 7.08
C TRP A 105 -0.87 6.94 7.62
N THR A 106 -1.48 7.14 8.77
CA THR A 106 -1.50 8.46 9.44
C THR A 106 -0.10 8.85 9.91
N LEU A 107 0.64 7.90 10.50
CA LEU A 107 2.03 8.11 10.89
C LEU A 107 2.92 8.37 9.66
N PHE A 108 2.72 7.59 8.59
CA PHE A 108 3.44 7.75 7.33
C PHE A 108 3.24 9.16 6.76
N SER A 109 1.99 9.62 6.72
CA SER A 109 1.65 10.95 6.22
C SER A 109 2.30 12.06 7.05
N THR A 110 2.26 11.94 8.37
CA THR A 110 2.89 12.93 9.27
C THR A 110 4.40 13.02 9.07
N LEU A 111 5.08 11.86 9.02
CA LEU A 111 6.52 11.80 8.79
C LEU A 111 6.89 12.33 7.41
N SER A 112 6.15 11.94 6.37
CA SER A 112 6.33 12.45 5.01
C SER A 112 6.16 13.97 4.97
N GLN A 113 5.13 14.54 5.60
CA GLN A 113 4.95 16.00 5.64
C GLN A 113 6.12 16.73 6.33
N SER A 114 6.69 16.17 7.40
CA SER A 114 7.85 16.78 8.07
C SER A 114 9.12 16.80 7.22
N MET A 115 9.24 15.84 6.28
CA MET A 115 10.37 15.76 5.35
C MET A 115 10.17 16.66 4.12
N MET A 116 8.97 17.19 3.92
CA MET A 116 8.71 18.18 2.89
C MET A 116 9.26 19.53 3.35
N PRO A 117 10.27 20.11 2.67
CA PRO A 117 10.76 21.43 3.04
C PRO A 117 9.63 22.44 2.87
N ASP A 118 9.48 23.32 3.84
CA ASP A 118 8.53 24.43 3.76
C ASP A 118 8.84 25.27 2.51
N MET A 119 8.04 25.07 1.46
CA MET A 119 8.20 25.80 0.21
C MET A 119 7.98 27.32 0.39
N SER A 120 7.33 27.75 1.48
CA SER A 120 7.22 29.18 1.80
C SER A 120 8.56 29.80 2.22
N SER A 121 9.52 28.97 2.67
CA SER A 121 10.89 29.37 2.94
C SER A 121 11.74 29.55 1.66
N MET A 122 11.37 28.91 0.55
CA MET A 122 12.09 29.02 -0.73
C MET A 122 11.85 30.36 -1.47
N GLY A 123 10.89 31.18 -1.02
CA GLY A 123 10.50 32.44 -1.67
C GLY A 123 11.30 33.69 -1.26
N GLN A 124 12.17 33.61 -0.25
CA GLN A 124 13.02 34.73 0.16
C GLN A 124 14.45 34.47 -0.26
N GLY A 125 14.76 34.82 -1.51
CA GLY A 125 16.10 34.78 -2.07
C GLY A 125 17.06 35.65 -1.26
N GLN A 126 17.87 35.04 -0.40
CA GLN A 126 19.08 35.66 0.09
C GLN A 126 20.14 35.52 -1.01
N ALA A 127 20.24 36.54 -1.86
CA ALA A 127 21.26 36.63 -2.89
C ALA A 127 22.65 36.69 -2.21
N GLY A 128 23.31 35.54 -2.08
CA GLY A 128 24.68 35.47 -1.54
C GLY A 128 25.06 34.16 -0.84
N GLY A 129 24.11 33.28 -0.52
CA GLY A 129 24.43 31.94 0.00
C GLY A 129 24.70 30.96 -1.14
N THR A 130 25.83 30.24 -1.10
CA THR A 130 25.95 29.01 -1.88
C THR A 130 24.77 28.09 -1.55
N PRO A 131 24.05 27.53 -2.54
CA PRO A 131 22.97 26.59 -2.27
C PRO A 131 23.50 25.45 -1.41
N GLN A 132 23.08 25.40 -0.14
CA GLN A 132 23.41 24.29 0.72
C GLN A 132 22.49 23.15 0.27
N PRO A 133 23.03 21.99 -0.13
CA PRO A 133 22.20 20.86 -0.55
C PRO A 133 21.23 20.52 0.58
N PRO A 134 19.96 20.18 0.27
CA PRO A 134 19.01 19.79 1.30
C PRO A 134 19.63 18.65 2.11
N THR A 135 19.82 18.87 3.40
CA THR A 135 20.24 17.80 4.32
C THR A 135 19.07 16.84 4.42
N VAL A 136 19.20 15.71 3.75
CA VAL A 136 18.25 14.61 3.87
C VAL A 136 18.35 14.07 5.29
N ASP A 137 17.23 14.06 6.01
CA ASP A 137 17.13 13.42 7.31
C ASP A 137 17.11 11.89 7.11
N GLU A 138 18.29 11.26 7.23
CA GLU A 138 18.49 9.82 7.02
C GLU A 138 17.68 8.97 8.03
N ASP A 139 17.51 9.46 9.26
CA ASP A 139 16.73 8.77 10.28
C ASP A 139 15.23 8.78 9.93
N ALA A 140 14.71 9.92 9.46
CA ALA A 140 13.34 10.01 8.97
C ALA A 140 13.12 9.12 7.73
N GLN A 141 14.08 9.04 6.81
CA GLN A 141 14.00 8.12 5.67
C GLN A 141 13.94 6.66 6.09
N LYS A 142 14.78 6.26 7.05
CA LYS A 142 14.79 4.90 7.58
C LYS A 142 13.45 4.54 8.24
N GLN A 143 12.88 5.46 9.03
CA GLN A 143 11.57 5.27 9.65
C GLN A 143 10.45 5.12 8.61
N LEU A 144 10.51 5.86 7.50
CA LEU A 144 9.54 5.74 6.41
C LEU A 144 9.62 4.36 5.73
N ALA A 145 10.83 3.85 5.49
CA ALA A 145 11.05 2.53 4.92
C ALA A 145 10.55 1.41 5.85
N GLU A 146 10.82 1.52 7.15
CA GLU A 146 10.34 0.55 8.14
C GLU A 146 8.81 0.53 8.21
N LEU A 147 8.18 1.71 8.20
CA LEU A 147 6.73 1.83 8.22
C LEU A 147 6.08 1.26 6.94
N THR A 148 6.75 1.42 5.80
CA THR A 148 6.33 0.80 4.53
C THR A 148 6.30 -0.71 4.64
N GLU A 149 7.30 -1.34 5.26
CA GLU A 149 7.30 -2.78 5.51
C GLU A 149 6.20 -3.22 6.48
N GLN A 150 5.92 -2.44 7.52
CA GLN A 150 4.79 -2.71 8.42
C GLN A 150 3.45 -2.66 7.69
N ILE A 151 3.25 -1.65 6.83
CA ILE A 151 2.05 -1.54 5.97
C ILE A 151 1.91 -2.77 5.07
N ARG A 152 3.01 -3.22 4.44
CA ARG A 152 3.01 -4.43 3.60
C ARG A 152 2.62 -5.67 4.38
N SER A 153 3.11 -5.81 5.61
CA SER A 153 2.82 -6.96 6.48
C SER A 153 1.35 -7.04 6.93
N ALA A 154 0.64 -5.91 6.91
CA ALA A 154 -0.80 -5.86 7.21
C ALA A 154 -1.69 -6.27 6.00
N LEU A 155 -1.11 -6.39 4.81
CA LEU A 155 -1.76 -6.86 3.60
C LEU A 155 -1.52 -8.36 3.39
N THR A 156 -2.44 -9.02 2.70
CA THR A 156 -2.26 -10.42 2.28
C THR A 156 -1.29 -10.53 1.12
N VAL A 157 -0.69 -11.71 0.94
CA VAL A 157 0.22 -11.97 -0.18
C VAL A 157 -0.50 -11.80 -1.52
N GLU A 158 -1.77 -12.20 -1.59
CA GLU A 158 -2.62 -12.04 -2.76
C GLU A 158 -2.91 -10.57 -3.08
N GLN A 159 -3.09 -9.73 -2.07
CA GLN A 159 -3.22 -8.28 -2.25
C GLN A 159 -1.93 -7.65 -2.76
N ILE A 160 -0.79 -8.01 -2.16
CA ILE A 160 0.53 -7.53 -2.61
C ILE A 160 0.81 -7.97 -4.05
N GLN A 161 0.49 -9.21 -4.40
CA GLN A 161 0.62 -9.71 -5.77
C GLN A 161 -0.28 -8.97 -6.74
N ALA A 162 -1.54 -8.75 -6.39
CA ALA A 162 -2.46 -7.99 -7.23
C ALA A 162 -1.95 -6.56 -7.47
N ILE A 163 -1.40 -5.89 -6.45
CA ILE A 163 -0.78 -4.57 -6.59
C ILE A 163 0.47 -4.64 -7.49
N ALA A 164 1.30 -5.66 -7.33
CA ALA A 164 2.50 -5.85 -8.17
C ALA A 164 2.15 -6.07 -9.65
N ASP A 165 1.05 -6.77 -9.92
CA ASP A 165 0.55 -7.05 -11.27
C ASP A 165 -0.06 -5.81 -11.94
N MET A 166 -0.51 -4.81 -11.17
CA MET A 166 -0.97 -3.53 -11.72
C MET A 166 0.16 -2.75 -12.42
N LYS A 167 1.43 -3.04 -12.12
CA LYS A 167 2.62 -2.40 -12.70
C LYS A 167 2.45 -0.88 -12.80
N ILE A 168 2.12 -0.25 -11.68
CA ILE A 168 1.75 1.17 -11.64
C ILE A 168 2.95 2.02 -12.10
N THR A 169 2.79 2.73 -13.21
CA THR A 169 3.78 3.64 -13.78
C THR A 169 3.42 5.08 -13.45
N GLN A 170 4.33 6.01 -13.69
CA GLN A 170 4.06 7.44 -13.55
C GLN A 170 2.88 7.91 -14.43
N GLU A 171 2.65 7.25 -15.56
CA GLU A 171 1.52 7.52 -16.46
C GLU A 171 0.23 6.93 -15.89
N SER A 172 0.21 5.63 -15.55
CA SER A 172 -1.00 5.00 -15.02
C SER A 172 -1.40 5.55 -13.65
N ALA A 173 -0.43 5.98 -12.82
CA ALA A 173 -0.71 6.67 -11.57
C ALA A 173 -1.48 7.97 -11.78
N GLN A 174 -1.20 8.73 -12.86
CA GLN A 174 -1.98 9.93 -13.19
C GLN A 174 -3.40 9.53 -13.55
N THR A 175 -3.59 8.53 -14.41
CA THR A 175 -4.92 8.02 -14.77
C THR A 175 -5.69 7.52 -13.55
N ILE A 176 -5.07 6.73 -12.68
CA ILE A 176 -5.70 6.23 -11.45
C ILE A 176 -6.12 7.39 -10.54
N MET A 177 -5.28 8.42 -10.39
CA MET A 177 -5.66 9.59 -9.60
C MET A 177 -6.84 10.37 -10.21
N GLN A 178 -6.95 10.42 -11.54
CA GLN A 178 -8.11 11.01 -12.22
C GLN A 178 -9.38 10.20 -11.96
N GLU A 179 -9.31 8.88 -12.09
CA GLU A 179 -10.42 7.96 -11.82
C GLU A 179 -10.88 8.02 -10.36
N LEU A 180 -9.95 8.19 -9.43
CA LEU A 180 -10.23 8.40 -8.01
C LEU A 180 -10.78 9.80 -7.68
N GLY A 181 -10.93 10.68 -8.69
CA GLY A 181 -11.42 12.06 -8.51
C GLY A 181 -10.44 12.97 -7.77
N LEU A 182 -9.15 12.60 -7.73
CA LEU A 182 -8.05 13.38 -7.15
C LEU A 182 -7.45 14.38 -8.15
N GLU A 183 -8.06 14.50 -9.33
CA GLU A 183 -7.70 15.48 -10.34
C GLU A 183 -7.87 16.89 -9.78
N MET A 184 -6.90 17.76 -10.11
CA MET A 184 -6.73 19.12 -9.60
C MET A 184 -7.98 19.99 -9.81
N ASN A 185 -8.95 19.90 -8.90
CA ASN A 185 -9.67 21.06 -8.47
C ASN A 185 -8.93 21.59 -7.23
N ALA A 186 -7.76 22.19 -7.46
CA ALA A 186 -7.26 23.14 -6.49
C ALA A 186 -8.42 24.07 -6.16
N PRO A 187 -8.80 24.29 -4.90
CA PRO A 187 -9.77 25.33 -4.59
C PRO A 187 -9.25 26.58 -5.27
N GLN A 188 -10.06 27.08 -6.21
CA GLN A 188 -9.81 28.30 -6.94
C GLN A 188 -9.79 29.41 -5.89
N GLY A 189 -8.62 29.62 -5.30
CA GLY A 189 -8.34 30.74 -4.42
C GLY A 189 -8.70 31.99 -5.21
N GLY A 190 -9.58 32.80 -4.61
CA GLY A 190 -10.27 33.90 -5.27
C GLY A 190 -9.37 34.74 -6.17
N GLY A 191 -9.65 34.66 -7.47
CA GLY A 191 -9.21 35.63 -8.47
C GLY A 191 -10.46 36.23 -9.07
N ALA A 192 -10.69 37.52 -8.81
CA ALA A 192 -11.74 38.30 -9.43
C ALA A 192 -11.74 38.15 -10.97
N PRO A 193 -12.88 38.30 -11.66
CA PRO A 193 -12.89 38.34 -13.11
C PRO A 193 -12.03 39.53 -13.57
N SER A 194 -10.90 39.21 -14.20
CA SER A 194 -10.06 40.20 -14.87
C SER A 194 -10.70 40.53 -16.20
N ASP A 195 -11.69 41.41 -16.17
CA ASP A 195 -12.20 42.09 -17.36
C ASP A 195 -11.14 43.10 -17.79
N ALA A 196 -10.17 42.64 -18.60
CA ALA A 196 -9.19 43.48 -19.26
C ALA A 196 -9.37 43.36 -20.77
N GLY A 197 -10.55 43.79 -21.25
CA GLY A 197 -10.70 44.26 -22.61
C GLY A 197 -9.97 45.59 -22.77
N GLY A 198 -8.82 45.59 -23.46
CA GLY A 198 -8.05 46.80 -23.72
C GLY A 198 -6.98 46.59 -24.78
N GLN A 199 -7.28 47.02 -25.99
CA GLN A 199 -6.54 46.83 -27.23
C GLN A 199 -5.16 47.52 -27.23
N GLY A 200 -4.21 46.89 -27.94
CA GLY A 200 -3.37 47.59 -28.91
C GLY A 200 -1.92 47.85 -28.51
N GLY A 201 -1.00 47.10 -29.14
CA GLY A 201 0.28 47.68 -29.57
C GLY A 201 1.46 46.71 -29.68
N GLN A 202 1.90 46.47 -30.94
CA GLN A 202 3.28 46.46 -31.46
C GLN A 202 4.38 45.80 -30.58
N GLN A 203 5.28 44.89 -30.96
CA GLN A 203 5.83 44.32 -32.21
C GLN A 203 6.98 43.39 -31.72
N PRO A 204 7.38 42.29 -32.41
CA PRO A 204 8.48 41.45 -31.95
C PRO A 204 9.83 41.95 -32.48
N PRO A 205 10.94 41.73 -31.75
CA PRO A 205 12.23 41.55 -32.38
C PRO A 205 12.76 40.13 -32.18
N SER A 206 13.00 39.45 -33.30
CA SER A 206 13.88 38.30 -33.38
C SER A 206 15.30 38.72 -32.99
N GLY A 207 15.87 38.04 -32.00
CA GLY A 207 17.24 38.27 -31.53
C GLY A 207 17.75 37.04 -30.81
N ASP A 208 18.52 36.24 -31.55
CA ASP A 208 19.40 35.18 -31.09
C ASP A 208 20.15 35.59 -29.80
N GLN A 209 19.87 34.88 -28.71
CA GLN A 209 20.71 34.78 -27.52
C GLN A 209 20.58 33.36 -26.99
N GLY A 210 21.33 32.46 -27.64
CA GLY A 210 21.71 31.19 -27.07
C GLY A 210 22.46 31.41 -25.75
N MET A 211 21.72 31.41 -24.65
CA MET A 211 22.25 31.10 -23.33
C MET A 211 22.04 29.61 -23.12
N GLY A 212 23.09 28.85 -23.42
CA GLY A 212 23.16 27.42 -23.13
C GLY A 212 22.88 27.20 -21.65
N MET A 213 21.73 26.61 -21.35
CA MET A 213 21.55 25.86 -20.12
C MET A 213 22.67 24.79 -20.14
N PRO A 214 23.61 24.77 -19.20
CA PRO A 214 24.51 23.64 -19.10
C PRO A 214 23.65 22.38 -18.87
N PRO A 215 23.99 21.23 -19.48
CA PRO A 215 23.42 19.98 -19.04
C PRO A 215 23.93 19.77 -17.61
N THR A 216 23.06 20.00 -16.62
CA THR A 216 23.30 19.58 -15.25
C THR A 216 23.22 18.06 -15.24
N ASP A 217 24.35 17.42 -15.52
CA ASP A 217 24.58 16.02 -15.23
C ASP A 217 24.82 15.90 -13.71
N GLY A 218 24.01 15.07 -13.05
CA GLY A 218 24.18 14.70 -11.65
C GLY A 218 23.29 15.44 -10.64
N GLY A 219 22.09 14.88 -10.38
CA GLY A 219 21.35 15.18 -9.16
C GLY A 219 19.84 15.31 -9.32
N GLN A 220 19.18 14.25 -9.78
CA GLN A 220 17.86 13.81 -9.29
C GLN A 220 16.94 14.88 -8.66
N MET A 221 16.58 15.92 -9.41
CA MET A 221 15.33 16.65 -9.17
C MET A 221 14.21 15.94 -9.93
N ARG A 222 14.15 14.60 -9.80
CA ARG A 222 13.04 13.79 -10.30
C ARG A 222 11.95 13.94 -9.26
N GLY A 223 11.01 14.85 -9.49
CA GLY A 223 9.81 15.08 -8.66
C GLY A 223 8.85 13.88 -8.65
N GLY A 224 9.35 12.69 -8.33
CA GLY A 224 8.64 11.41 -8.36
C GLY A 224 8.90 10.52 -7.14
N GLY A 225 9.64 11.00 -6.13
CA GLY A 225 9.88 10.26 -4.89
C GLY A 225 8.87 10.55 -3.78
N PHE A 226 8.12 11.65 -3.86
CA PHE A 226 7.21 12.07 -2.80
C PHE A 226 5.76 11.79 -3.16
N ILE A 227 5.05 11.11 -2.26
CA ILE A 227 3.60 10.95 -2.37
C ILE A 227 2.97 12.32 -2.13
N ARG A 228 2.05 12.72 -3.02
CA ARG A 228 1.31 13.97 -2.86
C ARG A 228 0.43 13.91 -1.59
N PRO A 229 0.33 14.99 -0.81
CA PRO A 229 -0.48 14.99 0.42
C PRO A 229 -1.95 14.66 0.13
N GLN A 230 -2.50 15.11 -1.01
CA GLN A 230 -3.89 14.82 -1.40
C GLN A 230 -4.13 13.32 -1.62
N LEU A 231 -3.13 12.59 -2.12
CA LEU A 231 -3.22 11.14 -2.30
C LEU A 231 -3.21 10.42 -0.95
N LEU A 232 -2.38 10.87 0.00
CA LEU A 232 -2.37 10.34 1.36
C LEU A 232 -3.68 10.61 2.09
N GLU A 233 -4.22 11.83 1.97
CA GLU A 233 -5.52 12.20 2.53
C GLU A 233 -6.65 11.34 1.98
N ALA A 234 -6.66 11.11 0.65
CA ALA A 234 -7.66 10.26 0.00
C ALA A 234 -7.59 8.81 0.50
N LEU A 235 -6.37 8.26 0.64
CA LEU A 235 -6.16 6.93 1.18
C LEU A 235 -6.62 6.82 2.63
N ILE A 236 -6.23 7.77 3.49
CA ILE A 236 -6.66 7.80 4.90
C ILE A 236 -8.20 7.82 4.97
N LYS A 237 -8.84 8.69 4.19
CA LYS A 237 -10.31 8.77 4.12
C LYS A 237 -10.96 7.48 3.62
N TYR A 238 -10.34 6.81 2.64
CA TYR A 238 -10.79 5.51 2.17
C TYR A 238 -10.74 4.47 3.30
N LEU A 239 -9.64 4.38 4.04
CA LEU A 239 -9.47 3.46 5.17
C LEU A 239 -10.43 3.78 6.34
N GLU A 240 -10.66 5.06 6.64
CA GLU A 240 -11.67 5.50 7.62
C GLU A 240 -13.07 5.01 7.23
N THR A 241 -13.47 5.24 5.98
CA THR A 241 -14.77 4.82 5.47
C THR A 241 -14.91 3.29 5.52
N LYS A 242 -13.85 2.57 5.13
CA LYS A 242 -13.84 1.10 5.07
C LYS A 242 -13.83 0.45 6.45
N SER A 243 -13.16 1.06 7.43
CA SER A 243 -13.19 0.58 8.82
C SER A 243 -14.53 0.84 9.50
N ALA A 244 -15.26 1.87 9.06
CA ALA A 244 -16.59 2.20 9.57
C ALA A 244 -17.71 1.33 8.97
N SER A 245 -17.62 0.92 7.70
CA SER A 245 -18.56 0.00 7.03
C SER A 245 -18.54 -1.39 7.64
#